data_AF-A0A7J4NZK5-F1
#
_entry.id   AF-A0A7J4NZK5-F1
#
_cell.length_a   1.000
_cell.length_b   1.000
_cell.length_c   1.000
_cell.angle_alpha   90.00
_cell.angle_beta   90.00
_cell.angle_gamma   90.00
#
_symmetry.space_group_name_H-M   'P 1'
#
loop_
_entity.id
_entity.type
_entity.pdbx_description
1 polymer ?
#
loop_
_entity_poly.entity_id
_entity_poly.type
_entity_poly.pdbx_seq_one_letter_code
_entity_poly.pdbx_strand_id
1 'polypeptide(L)'
;MYVNSMTTISVSDETRRNLLRYASRLQLATGKKVDYDEAIKHLLGREKRPDLLEAACKPIPNGDKLLQELYEERRKDDAILERHVRG
;
A
#
# COMPACT_ATOMS: atom_id res chain seq x y z
N MET A 1 0.14 -3.87 30.57
CA MET A 1 -0.45 -2.61 30.06
C MET A 1 0.65 -1.80 29.40
N TYR A 2 0.61 -1.62 28.09
CA TYR A 2 1.53 -0.68 27.41
C TYR A 2 0.99 0.74 27.62
N VAL A 3 1.66 1.52 28.46
CA VAL A 3 1.41 2.97 28.53
C VAL A 3 2.01 3.56 27.26
N ASN A 4 1.18 4.08 26.36
CA ASN A 4 1.66 4.81 25.21
C ASN A 4 2.23 6.15 25.74
N SER A 5 3.53 6.18 26.05
CA SER A 5 4.18 7.35 26.62
C SER A 5 4.26 8.45 25.55
N MET A 6 3.37 9.43 25.63
CA MET A 6 3.43 10.62 24.79
C MET A 6 4.66 11.44 25.17
N THR A 7 5.61 11.55 24.24
CA THR A 7 6.80 12.38 24.41
C THR A 7 6.64 13.66 23.58
N THR A 8 6.92 14.81 24.18
CA THR A 8 6.93 16.08 23.45
C THR A 8 8.25 16.25 22.70
N ILE A 9 8.16 16.50 21.40
CA ILE A 9 9.31 16.82 20.54
C ILE A 9 9.06 18.20 19.94
N SER A 10 10.03 19.09 20.08
CA SER A 10 10.00 20.41 19.42
C SER A 10 10.62 20.29 18.03
N VAL A 11 9.94 20.85 17.04
CA VAL A 11 10.39 20.88 15.64
C VAL A 11 10.32 22.30 15.10
N SER A 12 11.06 22.58 14.01
CA SER A 12 10.93 23.87 13.33
C SER A 12 9.53 24.05 12.74
N ASP A 13 9.09 25.30 12.58
CA ASP A 13 7.81 25.60 11.94
C ASP A 13 7.71 25.03 10.52
N GLU A 14 8.82 25.07 9.78
CA GLU A 14 8.92 24.46 8.46
C GLU A 14 8.67 22.94 8.50
N THR A 15 9.29 22.24 9.46
CA THR A 15 9.10 20.79 9.64
C THR A 15 7.64 20.48 9.95
N ARG A 16 7.01 21.26 10.84
CA ARG A 16 5.59 21.14 11.17
C ARG A 16 4.71 21.30 9.92
N ARG A 17 4.96 22.32 9.09
CA ARG A 17 4.23 22.54 7.83
C ARG A 17 4.41 21.39 6.84
N ASN A 18 5.63 20.88 6.72
CA ASN A 18 5.93 19.73 5.86
C ASN A 18 5.22 18.46 6.34
N LEU A 19 5.19 18.23 7.65
CA LEU A 19 4.50 17.09 8.24
C LEU A 19 2.97 17.18 8.04
N LEU A 20 2.39 18.37 8.17
CA LEU A 20 0.98 18.61 7.84
C LEU A 20 0.67 18.28 6.39
N ARG A 21 1.48 18.80 5.45
CA ARG A 21 1.31 18.51 4.03
C ARG A 21 1.42 17.00 3.75
N TYR A 22 2.33 16.33 4.42
CA TYR A 22 2.51 14.88 4.30
C TYR A 22 1.30 14.11 4.83
N ALA A 23 0.83 14.43 6.04
CA ALA A 23 -0.33 13.81 6.67
C ALA A 23 -1.59 13.97 5.81
N SER A 24 -1.83 15.17 5.23
CA SER A 24 -2.96 15.39 4.32
C SER A 24 -2.90 14.50 3.08
N ARG A 25 -1.71 14.33 2.49
CA ARG A 25 -1.52 13.42 1.34
C ARG A 25 -1.76 11.97 1.74
N LEU A 26 -1.29 11.56 2.91
CA LEU A 26 -1.48 10.19 3.41
C LEU A 26 -2.95 9.91 3.71
N GLN A 27 -3.66 10.88 4.28
CA GLN A 27 -5.11 10.80 4.51
C GLN A 27 -5.89 10.64 3.20
N LEU A 28 -5.56 11.42 2.16
CA LEU A 28 -6.17 11.27 0.84
C LEU A 28 -5.88 9.89 0.22
N ALA A 29 -4.66 9.40 0.34
CA ALA A 29 -4.25 8.12 -0.23
C ALA A 29 -4.89 6.90 0.47
N THR A 30 -5.11 6.99 1.79
CA THR A 30 -5.63 5.87 2.60
C THR A 30 -7.14 5.95 2.86
N GLY A 31 -7.78 7.11 2.60
CA GLY A 31 -9.19 7.34 2.90
C GLY A 31 -9.52 7.39 4.40
N LYS A 32 -8.50 7.47 5.26
CA LYS A 32 -8.63 7.46 6.72
C LYS A 32 -8.07 8.75 7.28
N LYS A 33 -8.60 9.19 8.44
CA LYS A 33 -8.02 10.30 9.19
C LYS A 33 -6.60 9.91 9.60
N VAL A 34 -5.64 10.80 9.37
CA VAL A 34 -4.22 10.60 9.69
C VAL A 34 -3.74 11.71 10.61
N ASP A 35 -3.18 11.37 11.77
CA ASP A 35 -2.52 12.32 12.67
C ASP A 35 -0.99 12.39 12.45
N TYR A 36 -0.31 13.25 13.22
CA TYR A 36 1.14 13.41 13.10
C TYR A 36 1.94 12.21 13.57
N ASP A 37 1.46 11.47 14.57
CA ASP A 37 2.15 10.26 15.05
C ASP A 37 2.08 9.16 13.99
N GLU A 38 0.91 8.97 13.36
CA GLU A 38 0.71 8.06 12.24
C GLU A 38 1.54 8.46 11.02
N ALA A 39 1.60 9.75 10.70
CA ALA A 39 2.43 10.27 9.62
C ALA A 39 3.93 10.01 9.88
N ILE A 40 4.41 10.24 11.10
CA ILE A 40 5.80 9.96 11.50
C ILE A 40 6.07 8.45 11.43
N LYS A 41 5.20 7.61 11.99
CA LYS A 41 5.32 6.14 11.90
C LYS A 41 5.39 5.67 10.45
N HIS A 42 4.57 6.24 9.58
CA HIS A 42 4.59 5.89 8.16
C HIS A 42 5.88 6.35 7.46
N LEU A 43 6.42 7.52 7.82
CA LEU A 43 7.72 7.97 7.33
C LEU A 43 8.87 7.07 7.79
N LEU A 44 8.88 6.68 9.07
CA LEU A 44 9.89 5.81 9.66
C LEU A 44 9.78 4.36 9.16
N GLY A 45 8.56 3.88 8.92
CA GLY A 45 8.28 2.55 8.39
C GLY A 45 8.61 2.36 6.91
N ARG A 46 8.97 3.44 6.19
CA ARG A 46 9.44 3.38 4.80
C ARG A 46 10.91 2.99 4.69
N GLU A 47 11.36 2.06 5.52
CA GLU A 47 12.62 1.38 5.25
C GLU A 47 12.46 0.65 3.91
N LYS A 48 13.22 1.09 2.90
CA LYS A 48 13.21 0.42 1.61
C LYS A 48 13.78 -0.96 1.86
N ARG A 49 12.95 -2.00 1.68
CA ARG A 49 13.35 -3.41 1.69
C ARG A 49 13.44 -3.94 0.25
N PRO A 50 14.49 -3.54 -0.51
CA PRO A 50 14.66 -3.97 -1.89
C PRO A 50 14.82 -5.49 -2.01
N ASP A 51 15.36 -6.12 -0.97
CA ASP A 51 15.46 -7.57 -0.79
C ASP A 51 14.08 -8.26 -0.87
N LEU A 52 13.04 -7.67 -0.30
CA LEU A 52 11.67 -8.22 -0.39
C LEU A 52 11.09 -8.08 -1.79
N LEU A 53 11.35 -6.96 -2.47
CA LEU A 53 10.92 -6.78 -3.85
C LEU A 53 11.62 -7.79 -4.76
N GLU A 54 12.92 -7.96 -4.59
CA GLU A 54 13.72 -8.94 -5.33
C GLU A 54 13.22 -10.37 -5.05
N ALA A 55 12.95 -10.71 -3.78
CA ALA A 55 12.41 -12.01 -3.41
C ALA A 55 11.02 -12.27 -4.01
N ALA A 56 10.13 -11.27 -4.04
CA ALA A 56 8.80 -11.38 -4.63
C ALA A 56 8.84 -11.54 -6.15
N CYS A 57 9.84 -10.96 -6.81
CA CYS A 57 10.04 -11.08 -8.26
C CYS A 57 10.80 -12.35 -8.67
N LYS A 58 11.19 -13.23 -7.74
CA LYS A 58 11.87 -14.47 -8.10
C LYS A 58 10.93 -15.36 -8.93
N PRO A 59 11.42 -15.96 -10.03
CA PRO A 59 10.62 -16.88 -10.82
C PRO A 59 10.23 -18.09 -9.96
N ILE A 60 8.95 -18.43 -10.00
CA ILE A 60 8.44 -19.66 -9.37
C ILE A 60 8.45 -20.80 -10.39
N PRO A 61 8.67 -22.07 -9.96
CA PRO A 61 8.54 -23.21 -10.84
C PRO A 61 7.16 -23.23 -11.52
N ASN A 62 7.14 -23.45 -12.84
CA ASN A 62 5.92 -23.43 -13.66
C ASN A 62 5.14 -22.10 -13.68
N GLY A 63 5.77 -20.97 -13.33
CA GLY A 63 5.12 -19.66 -13.31
C GLY A 63 4.39 -19.30 -14.61
N ASP A 64 4.99 -19.59 -15.77
CA ASP A 64 4.37 -19.31 -17.08
C ASP A 64 3.09 -20.11 -17.32
N LYS A 65 3.06 -21.38 -16.89
CA LYS A 65 1.86 -22.22 -17.01
C LYS A 65 0.75 -21.72 -16.09
N LEU A 66 1.10 -21.39 -14.85
CA LEU A 66 0.15 -20.84 -13.88
C LEU A 66 -0.44 -19.49 -14.36
N LEU A 67 0.40 -18.66 -14.98
CA LEU A 67 -0.02 -17.40 -15.56
C LEU A 67 -0.97 -17.61 -16.75
N GLN A 68 -0.67 -18.57 -17.61
CA GLN A 68 -1.53 -18.94 -18.73
C GLN A 68 -2.90 -19.42 -18.25
N GLU A 69 -2.94 -20.29 -17.23
CA GLU A 69 -4.18 -20.76 -16.60
C GLU A 69 -5.02 -19.60 -16.05
N LEU A 70 -4.41 -18.64 -15.35
CA LEU A 70 -5.10 -17.44 -14.85
C LEU A 70 -5.74 -16.61 -15.98
N TYR A 71 -5.03 -16.45 -17.10
CA TYR A 71 -5.57 -15.74 -18.26
C TYR A 71 -6.68 -16.52 -18.97
N GLU A 72 -6.66 -17.85 -18.94
CA GLU A 72 -7.72 -18.69 -19.49
C GLU A 72 -9.00 -18.59 -18.63
N GLU A 73 -8.88 -18.66 -17.31
CA GLU A 73 -10.02 -18.46 -16.41
C GLU A 73 -10.62 -17.07 -16.55
N ARG A 74 -9.79 -16.03 -16.61
CA ARG A 74 -10.29 -14.66 -16.81
C ARG A 74 -11.07 -14.49 -18.11
N ARG A 75 -10.61 -15.11 -19.20
CA ARG A 75 -11.33 -15.10 -20.49
C ARG A 75 -12.70 -15.78 -20.40
N LYS A 76 -12.84 -16.82 -19.57
CA LYS A 76 -14.13 -17.48 -19.32
C LYS A 76 -15.06 -16.57 -18.53
N ASP A 77 -14.56 -15.94 -17.48
CA ASP A 77 -15.33 -14.99 -16.66
C ASP A 77 -15.85 -13.82 -17.50
N ASP A 78 -14.98 -13.22 -18.32
CA ASP A 78 -15.34 -12.12 -19.21
C ASP A 78 -16.41 -12.55 -20.23
N ALA A 79 -16.29 -13.75 -20.81
CA ALA A 79 -17.29 -14.30 -21.72
C ALA A 79 -18.65 -14.56 -21.04
N ILE A 80 -18.66 -14.98 -19.78
CA ILE A 80 -19.89 -15.14 -18.99
C ILE A 80 -20.54 -13.79 -18.74
N LEU A 81 -19.76 -12.77 -18.35
CA LEU A 81 -20.24 -11.42 -18.12
C LEU A 81 -20.84 -10.81 -19.40
N GLU A 82 -20.16 -10.94 -20.53
CA GLU A 82 -20.66 -10.44 -21.81
C GLU A 82 -22.00 -11.08 -22.22
N ARG A 83 -22.19 -12.37 -21.92
CA ARG A 83 -23.46 -13.06 -22.17
C ARG A 83 -24.58 -12.53 -21.27
N HIS A 84 -24.29 -12.22 -20.01
CA HIS A 84 -25.25 -11.65 -19.08
C HIS A 84 -25.63 -10.20 -19.42
N VAL A 85 -24.73 -9.43 -20.01
CA VAL A 85 -24.98 -8.02 -20.39
C VAL A 85 -25.78 -7.91 -21.69
N ARG A 86 -25.69 -8.90 -22.59
CA ARG A 86 -26.42 -8.91 -23.88
C ARG A 86 -27.81 -9.59 -23.81
N GLY A 87 -28.14 -10.25 -22.69
CA GLY A 87 -29.40 -10.94 -22.46
C GLY A 87 -30.47 -10.06 -21.82
#